data_AF-A0A519TAJ8-F1
#
_entry.id   AF-A0A519TAJ8-F1
#
_cell.length_a   1.000
_cell.length_b   1.000
_cell.length_c   1.000
_cell.angle_alpha   90.00
_cell.angle_beta   90.00
_cell.angle_gamma   90.00
#
_symmetry.space_group_name_H-M   'P 1'
#
loop_
_entity.id
_entity.type
_entity.pdbx_description
1 polymer ?
#
loop_
_entity_poly.entity_id
_entity_poly.type
_entity_poly.pdbx_seq_one_letter_code
_entity_poly.pdbx_strand_id
1 'polypeptide(L)'
;MKTCEILTQLPTSGEYEEVVFGKDSGTFTRVKFSEPSASWVGVFQNGYYPSKKNQALLVADYALVLAGGLLYLVDLQAKTAHILPSKDAIQSVIADEKQIFAAAFTSIEVFDYNGSLVKSLEGYYFDMFDFQSITTTEVAAQYYQAGGSWTSLRVDRRTLEISGKQAT
;
A
#
# COMPACT_ATOMS: atom_id res chain seq x y z
N MET A 1 3.18 -21.60 5.04
CA MET A 1 3.51 -20.17 5.26
C MET A 1 2.48 -19.34 4.49
N LYS A 2 2.01 -18.23 5.04
CA LYS A 2 1.12 -17.33 4.31
C LYS A 2 1.92 -16.53 3.28
N THR A 3 1.38 -16.32 2.08
CA THR A 3 1.99 -15.46 1.04
C THR A 3 0.92 -14.62 0.33
N CYS A 4 1.33 -13.47 -0.20
CA CYS A 4 0.53 -12.66 -1.11
C CYS A 4 1.37 -12.31 -2.35
N GLU A 5 0.82 -12.52 -3.53
CA GLU A 5 1.52 -12.31 -4.79
C GLU A 5 0.61 -11.62 -5.81
N ILE A 6 1.09 -10.55 -6.45
CA ILE A 6 0.41 -9.95 -7.58
C ILE A 6 0.57 -10.86 -8.80
N LEU A 7 -0.56 -11.30 -9.37
CA LEU A 7 -0.56 -12.15 -10.55
C LEU A 7 -0.27 -11.32 -11.81
N THR A 8 0.71 -11.75 -12.59
CA THR A 8 1.06 -11.16 -13.89
C THR A 8 0.29 -11.78 -15.06
N GLN A 9 -0.35 -12.92 -14.83
CA GLN A 9 -1.19 -13.63 -15.79
C GLN A 9 -2.54 -13.96 -15.15
N LEU A 10 -3.59 -14.00 -15.97
CA LEU A 10 -4.90 -14.42 -15.50
C LEU A 10 -4.85 -15.91 -15.14
N PRO A 11 -5.32 -16.31 -13.94
CA PRO A 11 -5.46 -17.71 -13.62
C PRO A 11 -6.48 -18.38 -14.54
N THR A 12 -6.40 -19.70 -14.66
CA THR A 12 -7.41 -20.44 -15.42
C THR A 12 -8.77 -20.29 -14.73
N SER A 13 -9.84 -20.12 -15.51
CA SER A 13 -11.19 -20.00 -14.93
C SER A 13 -11.50 -21.20 -14.03
N GLY A 14 -11.88 -20.94 -12.77
CA GLY A 14 -12.16 -21.95 -11.76
C GLY A 14 -10.94 -22.55 -11.04
N GLU A 15 -9.72 -22.08 -11.33
CA GLU A 15 -8.50 -22.55 -10.67
C GLU A 15 -8.45 -22.13 -9.19
N TYR A 16 -8.93 -20.92 -8.88
CA TYR A 16 -9.03 -20.39 -7.53
C TYR A 16 -10.42 -19.79 -7.29
N GLU A 17 -10.83 -19.77 -6.03
CA GLU A 17 -11.94 -18.91 -5.60
C GLU A 17 -11.53 -17.45 -5.83
N GLU A 18 -12.37 -16.70 -6.56
CA GLU A 18 -12.17 -15.27 -6.79
C GLU A 18 -13.12 -14.43 -5.92
N VAL A 19 -12.56 -13.45 -5.21
CA VAL A 19 -13.31 -12.48 -4.41
C VAL A 19 -13.07 -11.09 -4.98
N VAL A 20 -14.15 -10.42 -5.40
CA VAL A 20 -14.07 -9.11 -6.05
C VAL A 20 -14.20 -7.98 -5.03
N PHE A 21 -13.22 -7.08 -5.02
CA PHE A 21 -13.20 -5.88 -4.20
C PHE A 21 -13.25 -4.63 -5.09
N GLY A 22 -14.40 -3.95 -5.08
CA GLY A 22 -14.66 -2.75 -5.87
C GLY A 22 -15.79 -2.94 -6.87
N LYS A 23 -15.99 -1.93 -7.73
CA LYS A 23 -16.97 -1.97 -8.83
C LYS A 23 -16.27 -2.32 -10.14
N ASP A 24 -17.02 -2.89 -11.08
CA ASP A 24 -16.48 -3.21 -12.40
C ASP A 24 -16.10 -1.93 -13.16
N SER A 25 -14.78 -1.69 -13.27
CA SER A 25 -14.19 -0.52 -13.92
C SER A 25 -13.26 -0.89 -15.08
N GLY A 26 -13.32 -2.15 -15.54
CA GLY A 26 -12.57 -2.64 -16.71
C GLY A 26 -11.07 -2.89 -16.49
N THR A 27 -10.46 -2.45 -15.39
CA THR A 27 -9.07 -2.78 -15.03
C THR A 27 -8.95 -3.20 -13.57
N PHE A 28 -8.28 -4.34 -13.34
CA PHE A 28 -8.15 -4.95 -12.03
C PHE A 28 -6.73 -5.43 -11.77
N THR A 29 -6.29 -5.27 -10.53
CA THR A 29 -5.11 -5.96 -10.00
C THR A 29 -5.58 -7.24 -9.33
N ARG A 30 -4.95 -8.37 -9.68
CA ARG A 30 -5.24 -9.66 -9.04
C ARG A 30 -4.12 -10.02 -8.08
N VAL A 31 -4.48 -10.38 -6.86
CA VAL A 31 -3.53 -10.84 -5.85
C VAL A 31 -3.94 -12.22 -5.40
N LYS A 32 -3.04 -13.18 -5.54
CA LYS A 32 -3.20 -14.52 -4.96
C LYS A 32 -2.77 -14.49 -3.52
N PHE A 33 -3.66 -14.91 -2.64
CA PHE A 33 -3.38 -15.17 -1.23
C PHE A 33 -3.28 -16.67 -1.04
N SER A 34 -2.15 -17.14 -0.50
CA SER A 34 -1.95 -18.54 -0.17
C SER A 34 -1.77 -18.68 1.33
N GLU A 35 -2.61 -19.50 1.93
CA GLU A 35 -2.54 -19.94 3.32
C GLU A 35 -2.22 -21.43 3.36
N PRO A 36 -1.77 -21.98 4.51
CA PRO A 36 -1.43 -23.41 4.60
C PRO A 36 -2.55 -24.37 4.14
N SER A 37 -3.81 -23.97 4.27
CA SER A 37 -4.98 -24.81 3.99
C SER A 37 -5.70 -24.49 2.68
N ALA A 38 -5.49 -23.31 2.09
CA ALA A 38 -6.24 -22.86 0.91
C ALA A 38 -5.52 -21.71 0.18
N SER A 39 -5.90 -21.48 -1.08
CA SER A 39 -5.52 -20.28 -1.82
C SER A 39 -6.74 -19.68 -2.50
N TRP A 40 -6.77 -18.36 -2.58
CA TRP A 40 -7.83 -17.61 -3.25
C TRP A 40 -7.24 -16.35 -3.91
N VAL A 41 -7.99 -15.76 -4.83
CA VAL A 41 -7.57 -14.57 -5.58
C VAL A 41 -8.49 -13.41 -5.25
N GLY A 42 -7.90 -12.35 -4.70
CA GLY A 42 -8.57 -11.06 -4.60
C GLY A 42 -8.47 -10.30 -5.92
N VAL A 43 -9.60 -9.79 -6.40
CA VAL A 43 -9.70 -9.01 -7.64
C VAL A 43 -10.01 -7.56 -7.25
N PHE A 44 -9.00 -6.70 -7.30
CA PHE A 44 -9.05 -5.33 -6.79
C PHE A 44 -9.27 -4.35 -7.92
N GLN A 45 -10.30 -3.51 -7.80
CA GLN A 45 -10.48 -2.38 -8.70
C GLN A 45 -9.24 -1.48 -8.66
N ASN A 46 -8.71 -1.15 -9.84
CA ASN A 46 -7.65 -0.15 -9.95
C ASN A 46 -8.22 1.26 -9.77
N GLY A 47 -7.46 2.13 -9.09
CA GLY A 47 -7.72 3.56 -9.08
C GLY A 47 -7.47 4.24 -10.43
N TYR A 48 -7.58 5.57 -10.42
CA TYR A 48 -7.48 6.40 -11.63
C TYR A 48 -6.09 6.33 -12.32
N TYR A 49 -5.06 5.85 -11.63
CA TYR A 49 -3.70 5.81 -12.15
C TYR A 49 -3.18 4.37 -12.27
N PRO A 50 -3.65 3.58 -13.26
CA PRO A 50 -3.25 2.19 -13.44
C PRO A 50 -1.76 2.01 -13.80
N SER A 51 -1.07 3.08 -14.19
CA SER A 51 0.38 3.10 -14.42
C SER A 51 1.21 3.23 -13.14
N LYS A 52 0.59 3.50 -11.99
CA LYS A 52 1.29 3.55 -10.70
C LYS A 52 1.64 2.15 -10.23
N LYS A 53 2.68 2.07 -9.39
CA LYS A 53 3.21 0.83 -8.81
C LYS A 53 2.09 0.08 -8.07
N ASN A 54 1.88 -1.18 -8.40
CA ASN A 54 1.07 -2.07 -7.59
C ASN A 54 1.96 -2.77 -6.56
N GLN A 55 1.45 -2.95 -5.35
CA GLN A 55 2.16 -3.64 -4.26
C GLN A 55 1.19 -4.55 -3.51
N ALA A 56 1.69 -5.69 -3.04
CA ALA A 56 0.97 -6.55 -2.10
C ALA A 56 1.92 -6.86 -0.94
N LEU A 57 1.48 -6.55 0.28
CA LEU A 57 2.25 -6.78 1.50
C LEU A 57 1.42 -7.61 2.46
N LEU A 58 2.01 -8.66 3.01
CA LEU A 58 1.41 -9.48 4.06
C LEU A 58 1.84 -8.95 5.41
N VAL A 59 0.89 -8.72 6.32
CA VAL A 59 1.17 -8.37 7.72
C VAL A 59 0.26 -9.17 8.65
N ALA A 60 0.83 -10.21 9.27
CA ALA A 60 0.11 -11.16 10.12
C ALA A 60 -1.14 -11.74 9.45
N ASP A 61 -2.33 -11.34 9.90
CA ASP A 61 -3.63 -11.80 9.39
C ASP A 61 -4.27 -10.83 8.38
N TYR A 62 -3.56 -9.75 8.06
CA TYR A 62 -3.97 -8.76 7.07
C TYR A 62 -3.06 -8.79 5.84
N ALA A 63 -3.58 -8.24 4.76
CA ALA A 63 -2.76 -7.82 3.63
C ALA A 63 -3.08 -6.38 3.23
N LEU A 64 -2.06 -5.69 2.73
CA LEU A 64 -2.19 -4.39 2.10
C LEU A 64 -2.01 -4.58 0.60
N VAL A 65 -2.98 -4.11 -0.17
CA VAL A 65 -2.93 -4.17 -1.63
C VAL A 65 -3.03 -2.76 -2.18
N LEU A 66 -1.96 -2.28 -2.80
CA LEU A 66 -1.95 -1.06 -3.58
C LEU A 66 -2.29 -1.41 -5.03
N ALA A 67 -3.45 -0.96 -5.52
CA ALA A 67 -3.97 -1.23 -6.86
C ALA A 67 -4.33 0.08 -7.57
N GLY A 68 -3.47 0.52 -8.50
CA GLY A 68 -3.70 1.73 -9.31
C GLY A 68 -3.87 3.02 -8.49
N GLY A 69 -3.22 3.09 -7.32
CA GLY A 69 -3.30 4.24 -6.40
C GLY A 69 -4.35 4.11 -5.28
N LEU A 70 -5.16 3.06 -5.27
CA LEU A 70 -6.04 2.72 -4.14
C LEU A 70 -5.33 1.76 -3.20
N LEU A 71 -5.35 2.05 -1.91
CA LEU A 71 -4.80 1.17 -0.89
C LEU A 71 -5.93 0.41 -0.18
N TYR A 72 -5.95 -0.90 -0.34
CA TYR A 72 -6.89 -1.80 0.32
C TYR A 72 -6.25 -2.40 1.56
N LEU A 73 -6.99 -2.39 2.67
CA LEU A 73 -6.72 -3.24 3.84
C LEU A 73 -7.62 -4.47 3.76
N VAL A 74 -7.01 -5.64 3.66
CA VAL A 74 -7.66 -6.93 3.45
C VAL A 74 -7.56 -7.76 4.72
N ASP A 75 -8.70 -8.17 5.26
CA ASP A 75 -8.78 -9.22 6.27
C ASP A 75 -8.77 -10.59 5.57
N LEU A 76 -7.72 -11.38 5.79
CA LEU A 76 -7.52 -12.65 5.08
C LEU A 76 -8.50 -13.73 5.55
N GLN A 77 -8.91 -13.69 6.82
CA GLN A 77 -9.82 -14.68 7.39
C GLN A 77 -11.26 -14.42 6.95
N ALA A 78 -11.70 -13.17 7.04
CA ALA A 78 -13.04 -12.76 6.64
C ALA A 78 -13.18 -12.64 5.11
N LYS A 79 -12.05 -12.59 4.38
CA LYS A 79 -11.99 -12.28 2.93
C LYS A 79 -12.74 -10.99 2.60
N THR A 80 -12.60 -10.01 3.48
CA THR A 80 -13.19 -8.68 3.31
C THR A 80 -12.09 -7.66 3.09
N ALA A 81 -12.38 -6.63 2.31
CA ALA A 81 -11.46 -5.51 2.15
C ALA A 81 -12.22 -4.18 2.23
N HIS A 82 -11.52 -3.15 2.69
CA HIS A 82 -11.97 -1.77 2.56
C HIS A 82 -10.81 -0.90 2.07
N ILE A 83 -11.17 0.20 1.41
CA ILE A 83 -10.20 1.17 0.89
C ILE A 83 -9.86 2.13 2.03
N LEU A 84 -8.56 2.37 2.25
CA LEU A 84 -8.10 3.35 3.22
C LEU A 84 -8.36 4.78 2.70
N PRO A 85 -8.85 5.69 3.57
CA PRO A 85 -9.24 7.03 3.14
C PRO A 85 -8.01 7.92 2.93
N SER A 86 -7.52 8.00 1.70
CA SER A 86 -6.44 8.91 1.28
C SER A 86 -7.00 10.09 0.50
N LYS A 87 -6.36 11.27 0.65
CA LYS A 87 -6.70 12.47 -0.13
C LYS A 87 -6.23 12.38 -1.59
N ASP A 88 -5.10 11.73 -1.82
CA ASP A 88 -4.49 11.56 -3.13
C ASP A 88 -4.30 10.07 -3.48
N ALA A 89 -3.90 9.78 -4.73
CA ALA A 89 -3.47 8.44 -5.09
C ALA A 89 -2.19 8.03 -4.34
N ILE A 90 -2.22 6.84 -3.74
CA ILE A 90 -1.07 6.28 -3.03
C ILE A 90 -0.01 5.79 -4.03
N GLN A 91 1.25 6.05 -3.72
CA GLN A 91 2.41 5.74 -4.56
C GLN A 91 3.24 4.58 -4.00
N SER A 92 3.31 4.46 -2.68
CA SER A 92 4.03 3.40 -1.98
C SER A 92 3.41 3.16 -0.61
N VAL A 93 3.51 1.92 -0.13
CA VAL A 93 3.05 1.51 1.20
C VAL A 93 4.13 0.67 1.88
N ILE A 94 4.26 0.83 3.19
CA ILE A 94 5.05 -0.05 4.06
C ILE A 94 4.33 -0.19 5.41
N ALA A 95 4.46 -1.34 6.06
CA ALA A 95 3.79 -1.59 7.32
C ALA A 95 4.54 -2.60 8.18
N ASP A 96 4.21 -2.59 9.47
CA ASP A 96 4.50 -3.66 10.43
C ASP A 96 3.24 -3.94 11.25
N GLU A 97 3.31 -4.84 12.24
CA GLU A 97 2.16 -5.24 13.05
C GLU A 97 1.51 -4.10 13.85
N LYS A 98 2.10 -2.89 13.89
CA LYS A 98 1.57 -1.76 14.65
C LYS A 98 0.89 -0.72 13.78
N GLN A 99 1.48 -0.40 12.63
CA GLN A 99 1.09 0.77 11.85
C GLN A 99 1.32 0.56 10.36
N ILE A 100 0.49 1.24 9.57
CA ILE A 100 0.56 1.29 8.12
C ILE A 100 1.00 2.69 7.71
N PHE A 101 2.05 2.80 6.90
CA PHE A 101 2.50 4.05 6.30
C PHE A 101 2.19 4.00 4.80
N ALA A 102 1.45 5.00 4.33
CA ALA A 102 1.12 5.18 2.92
C ALA A 102 1.65 6.54 2.46
N ALA A 103 2.33 6.57 1.31
CA ALA A 103 2.81 7.80 0.72
C ALA A 103 1.89 8.20 -0.41
N ALA A 104 1.25 9.34 -0.27
CA ALA A 104 0.44 9.97 -1.30
C ALA A 104 1.29 10.99 -2.08
N PHE A 105 0.66 11.81 -2.93
CA PHE A 105 1.40 12.85 -3.65
C PHE A 105 1.77 14.02 -2.73
N THR A 106 0.87 14.40 -1.81
CA THR A 106 1.05 15.59 -0.95
C THR A 106 1.32 15.28 0.54
N SER A 107 1.33 14.00 0.90
CA SER A 107 1.38 13.58 2.30
C SER A 107 2.02 12.20 2.50
N ILE A 108 2.52 11.97 3.71
CA ILE A 108 2.68 10.62 4.27
C ILE A 108 1.55 10.43 5.27
N GLU A 109 0.73 9.41 5.05
CA GLU A 109 -0.43 9.07 5.86
C GLU A 109 -0.13 7.83 6.71
N VAL A 110 -0.55 7.86 7.97
CA VAL A 110 -0.37 6.78 8.93
C VAL A 110 -1.74 6.26 9.33
N PHE A 111 -1.97 4.97 9.13
CA PHE A 111 -3.22 4.30 9.46
C PHE A 111 -3.01 3.21 10.52
N ASP A 112 -4.08 2.94 11.28
CA ASP A 112 -4.19 1.73 12.08
C ASP A 112 -4.81 0.57 11.28
N TYR A 113 -4.84 -0.62 11.88
CA TYR A 113 -5.46 -1.82 11.29
C TYR A 113 -6.99 -1.84 11.37
N ASN A 114 -7.63 -0.79 11.89
CA ASN A 114 -9.07 -0.55 11.72
C ASN A 114 -9.35 0.29 10.47
N GLY A 115 -8.31 0.69 9.73
CA GLY A 115 -8.39 1.56 8.57
C GLY A 115 -8.59 3.04 8.90
N SER A 116 -8.38 3.43 10.17
CA SER A 116 -8.52 4.81 10.61
C SER A 116 -7.22 5.59 10.40
N LEU A 117 -7.34 6.81 9.87
CA LEU A 117 -6.21 7.73 9.73
C LEU A 117 -5.78 8.21 11.13
N VAL A 118 -4.57 7.85 11.54
CA VAL A 118 -3.95 8.26 12.81
C VAL A 118 -3.27 9.62 12.65
N LYS A 119 -2.55 9.81 11.55
CA LYS A 119 -1.79 11.04 11.29
C LYS A 119 -1.60 11.25 9.79
N SER A 120 -1.65 12.51 9.36
CA SER A 120 -1.20 12.95 8.04
C SER A 120 -0.02 13.91 8.21
N LEU A 121 1.08 13.64 7.50
CA LEU A 121 2.27 14.48 7.43
C LEU A 121 2.23 15.24 6.10
N GLU A 122 1.62 16.42 6.14
CA GLU A 122 1.31 17.25 4.97
C GLU A 122 2.38 18.32 4.73
N GLY A 123 2.26 19.03 3.60
CA GLY A 123 3.16 20.14 3.23
C GLY A 123 4.35 19.71 2.37
N TYR A 124 4.27 18.53 1.77
CA TYR A 124 5.32 17.96 0.93
C TYR A 124 4.77 17.67 -0.46
N TYR A 125 5.65 17.61 -1.45
CA TYR A 125 5.32 17.13 -2.79
C TYR A 125 6.28 16.00 -3.13
N PHE A 126 5.72 14.83 -3.35
CA PHE A 126 6.49 13.62 -3.56
C PHE A 126 6.26 13.10 -4.97
N ASP A 127 7.28 13.18 -5.82
CA ASP A 127 7.29 12.45 -7.08
C ASP A 127 8.02 11.11 -6.90
N MET A 128 7.52 10.07 -7.54
CA MET A 128 8.10 8.72 -7.53
C MET A 128 8.51 8.21 -6.12
N PHE A 129 7.68 8.46 -5.10
CA PHE A 129 7.99 8.10 -3.72
C PHE A 129 8.08 6.58 -3.53
N ASP A 130 9.07 6.11 -2.77
CA ASP A 130 9.16 4.72 -2.37
C ASP A 130 9.69 4.53 -0.94
N PHE A 131 8.92 3.85 -0.10
CA PHE A 131 9.40 3.36 1.18
C PHE A 131 10.44 2.27 0.98
N GLN A 132 11.53 2.34 1.75
CA GLN A 132 12.67 1.43 1.64
C GLN A 132 12.73 0.43 2.79
N SER A 133 12.46 0.88 4.02
CA SER A 133 12.47 0.01 5.19
C SER A 133 11.67 0.59 6.35
N ILE A 134 11.23 -0.31 7.23
CA ILE A 134 10.60 0.00 8.51
C ILE A 134 11.37 -0.70 9.62
N THR A 135 11.68 0.03 10.68
CA THR A 135 12.32 -0.47 11.90
C THR A 135 11.46 -0.11 13.10
N THR A 136 11.86 -0.52 14.30
CA THR A 136 11.13 -0.19 15.54
C THR A 136 11.07 1.31 15.86
N THR A 137 11.92 2.13 15.26
CA THR A 137 12.04 3.56 15.57
C THR A 137 11.82 4.46 14.35
N GLU A 138 12.09 3.97 13.15
CA GLU A 138 12.13 4.80 11.95
C GLU A 138 11.52 4.10 10.74
N VAL A 139 10.93 4.89 9.85
CA VAL A 139 10.63 4.50 8.46
C VAL A 139 11.56 5.27 7.53
N ALA A 140 12.29 4.57 6.67
CA ALA A 140 13.16 5.17 5.67
C ALA A 140 12.48 5.16 4.30
N ALA A 141 12.58 6.26 3.57
CA ALA A 141 12.03 6.39 2.23
C ALA A 141 12.93 7.22 1.32
N GLN A 142 12.62 7.18 0.03
CA GLN A 142 13.20 8.06 -0.98
C GLN A 142 12.12 8.62 -1.89
N TYR A 143 12.38 9.78 -2.45
CA TYR A 143 11.51 10.41 -3.43
C TYR A 143 12.34 11.18 -4.45
N TYR A 144 11.76 11.41 -5.62
CA TYR A 144 12.38 12.17 -6.70
C TYR A 144 12.01 13.65 -6.55
N GLN A 145 13.02 14.51 -6.53
CA GLN A 145 12.84 15.96 -6.43
C GLN A 145 12.75 16.61 -7.81
N ALA A 146 11.96 17.69 -7.87
CA ALA A 146 12.01 18.64 -8.98
C ALA A 146 13.44 19.22 -9.06
N GLY A 147 14.20 18.86 -10.10
CA GLY A 147 15.64 19.12 -10.19
C GLY A 147 16.46 17.87 -10.54
N GLY A 148 15.84 16.69 -10.50
CA GLY A 148 16.37 15.49 -11.12
C GLY A 148 17.20 14.59 -10.21
N SER A 149 16.98 14.66 -8.90
CA SER A 149 17.74 13.88 -7.92
C SER A 149 16.84 13.11 -6.95
N TRP A 150 17.31 11.94 -6.55
CA TRP A 150 16.72 11.16 -5.47
C TRP A 150 17.14 11.72 -4.12
N THR A 151 16.17 11.98 -3.26
CA THR A 151 16.40 12.43 -1.88
C THR A 151 15.82 11.45 -0.90
N SER A 152 16.58 11.17 0.15
CA SER A 152 16.14 10.32 1.26
C SER A 152 15.46 11.13 2.35
N LEU A 153 14.44 10.55 2.96
CA LEU A 153 13.79 11.06 4.16
C LEU A 153 13.59 9.93 5.17
N ARG A 154 13.43 10.30 6.43
CA ARG A 154 13.09 9.40 7.52
C ARG A 154 11.87 9.93 8.26
N VAL A 155 11.03 9.03 8.74
CA VAL A 155 9.93 9.36 9.65
C VAL A 155 10.23 8.73 11.00
N ASP A 156 10.31 9.54 12.06
CA ASP A 156 10.38 9.04 13.42
C ASP A 156 9.01 8.47 13.80
N ARG A 157 8.97 7.20 14.22
CA ARG A 157 7.71 6.48 14.49
C ARG A 157 7.07 6.83 15.82
N ARG A 158 7.81 7.46 16.74
CA ARG A 158 7.31 7.88 18.06
C ARG A 158 6.69 9.25 17.98
N THR A 159 7.35 10.19 17.30
CA THR A 159 6.85 11.56 17.16
C THR A 159 5.96 11.74 15.93
N LEU A 160 6.08 10.85 14.93
CA LEU A 160 5.47 10.99 13.62
C LEU A 160 5.90 12.30 12.96
N GLU A 161 7.21 12.54 12.94
CA GLU A 161 7.81 13.71 12.32
C GLU A 161 8.84 13.28 11.27
N ILE A 162 8.97 14.08 10.21
CA ILE A 162 9.94 13.84 9.15
C ILE A 162 11.28 14.45 9.54
N SER A 163 12.35 13.67 9.39
CA SER A 163 13.74 14.12 9.49
C SER A 163 14.48 13.83 8.18
N GLY A 164 15.30 14.78 7.72
CA GLY A 164 16.02 14.70 6.45
C GLY A 164 16.14 16.07 5.76
N LYS A 165 17.06 16.20 4.79
CA LYS A 165 17.23 17.47 4.07
C LYS A 165 16.01 17.73 3.18
N GLN A 166 15.30 18.81 3.47
CA GLN A 166 14.40 19.45 2.52
C GLN A 166 15.25 20.21 1.50
N ALA A 167 15.00 20.01 0.21
CA ALA A 167 15.32 21.05 -0.76
C ALA A 167 14.10 21.99 -0.80
N THR A 168 14.30 23.22 -0.35
CA THR A 168 13.39 24.36 -0.57
C THR A 168 13.29 24.72 -2.04
#